data_AF-J9S6L1-F1
#
_entry.id   AF-J9S6L1-F1
#
_cell.length_a   1.000
_cell.length_b   1.000
_cell.length_c   1.000
_cell.angle_alpha   90.00
_cell.angle_beta   90.00
_cell.angle_gamma   90.00
#
_symmetry.space_group_name_H-M   'P 1'
#
loop_
_entity.id
_entity.type
_entity.pdbx_description
1 polymer ?
#
loop_
_entity_poly.entity_id
_entity_poly.type
_entity_poly.pdbx_seq_one_letter_code
_entity_poly.pdbx_strand_id
1 'polypeptide(L)'
;MTPAQFRAAMNKQQRQQKQAIDNHNREVRRHNAAVKKTVKLYNRDMRTYNAKARAHNARVENQRRRLNQEIQRLNSRPAATTFVTYRSSVETLAQAYAATEASVSGRTISSAGRELVDRGSEEAANSAYLLNAMHGDGAPEDDPTENQLRGPSMQTELLRFGPDLVDRWTGALFSLSPRNPDAARHFCTSAREVLIAMIDGAAPDSRVAEADPSCSRTDRGVPTRRAKVGYLLRRKGIDEKSIEDLVEQDMDNVLSLFREFNDGTHGHAGKFTITQLNALRIRVESAIGFIYALCQA
;
A
#
# COMPACT_ATOMS: atom_id res chain seq x y z
N MET A 1 14.27 77.30 41.41
CA MET A 1 14.26 76.77 40.03
C MET A 1 13.82 77.89 39.11
N THR A 2 14.62 78.26 38.09
CA THR A 2 14.27 79.37 37.19
C THR A 2 13.17 78.96 36.20
N PRO A 3 12.38 79.90 35.65
CA PRO A 3 11.35 79.60 34.64
C PRO A 3 11.88 78.85 33.40
N ALA A 4 13.17 79.03 33.08
CA ALA A 4 13.86 78.29 32.02
C ALA A 4 14.18 76.83 32.43
N GLN A 5 14.61 76.61 33.68
CA GLN A 5 14.84 75.26 34.22
C GLN A 5 13.55 74.43 34.32
N PHE A 6 12.42 75.05 34.67
CA PHE A 6 11.12 74.38 34.72
C PHE A 6 10.64 73.97 33.32
N ARG A 7 10.75 74.85 32.32
CA ARG A 7 10.44 74.53 30.91
C ARG A 7 11.35 73.43 30.36
N ALA A 8 12.64 73.44 30.69
CA ALA A 8 13.57 72.38 30.28
C ALA A 8 13.23 71.02 30.92
N ALA A 9 12.85 71.00 32.20
CA ALA A 9 12.43 69.80 32.92
C ALA A 9 11.12 69.22 32.34
N MET A 10 10.12 70.06 32.09
CA MET A 10 8.86 69.70 31.41
C MET A 10 9.11 69.11 30.03
N ASN A 11 9.94 69.76 29.21
CA ASN A 11 10.29 69.26 27.88
C ASN A 11 11.04 67.92 27.93
N LYS A 12 11.89 67.71 28.94
CA LYS A 12 12.58 66.43 29.16
C LYS A 12 11.61 65.33 29.54
N GLN A 13 10.67 65.59 30.46
CA GLN A 13 9.67 64.64 30.90
C GLN A 13 8.68 64.27 29.77
N GLN A 14 8.28 65.25 28.95
CA GLN A 14 7.42 65.04 27.79
C GLN A 14 8.11 64.20 26.70
N ARG A 15 9.42 64.41 26.46
CA ARG A 15 10.21 63.55 25.56
C ARG A 15 10.34 62.13 26.09
N GLN A 16 10.56 61.95 27.41
CA GLN A 16 10.63 60.63 28.04
C GLN A 16 9.29 59.87 27.93
N GLN A 17 8.16 60.54 28.17
CA GLN A 17 6.83 59.94 27.97
C GLN A 17 6.61 59.55 26.51
N LYS A 18 6.93 60.43 25.55
CA LYS A 18 6.80 60.13 24.12
C LYS A 18 7.66 58.92 23.73
N GLN A 19 8.89 58.86 24.21
CA GLN A 19 9.79 57.74 23.95
C GLN A 19 9.29 56.42 24.57
N ALA A 20 8.71 56.46 25.77
CA ALA A 20 8.09 55.29 26.40
C ALA A 20 6.87 54.79 25.61
N ILE A 21 6.00 55.70 25.15
CA ILE A 21 4.85 55.39 24.30
C ILE A 21 5.31 54.81 22.95
N ASP A 22 6.32 55.40 22.32
CA ASP A 22 6.85 54.91 21.04
C ASP A 22 7.53 53.54 21.17
N ASN A 23 8.16 53.25 22.31
CA ASN A 23 8.73 51.95 22.62
C ASN A 23 7.64 50.91 22.86
N HIS A 24 6.64 51.23 23.68
CA HIS A 24 5.48 50.36 23.92
C HIS A 24 4.72 50.06 22.62
N ASN A 25 4.45 51.07 21.80
CA ASN A 25 3.82 50.89 20.50
C ASN A 25 4.65 50.01 19.55
N ARG A 26 5.99 50.10 19.60
CA ARG A 26 6.88 49.22 18.84
C ARG A 26 6.80 47.78 19.33
N GLU A 27 6.78 47.56 20.63
CA GLU A 27 6.64 46.22 21.23
C GLU A 27 5.29 45.60 20.90
N VAL A 28 4.18 46.35 21.03
CA VAL A 28 2.83 45.90 20.67
C VAL A 28 2.76 45.54 19.19
N ARG A 29 3.35 46.35 18.29
CA ARG A 29 3.41 46.01 16.86
C ARG A 29 4.23 44.75 16.59
N ARG A 30 5.36 44.57 17.27
CA ARG A 30 6.20 43.35 17.17
C ARG A 30 5.44 42.12 17.66
N HIS A 31 4.78 42.21 18.82
CA HIS A 31 3.95 41.13 19.36
C HIS A 31 2.80 40.79 18.41
N ASN A 32 2.06 41.78 17.92
CA ASN A 32 0.96 41.56 16.98
C ASN A 32 1.44 40.98 15.64
N ALA A 33 2.62 41.39 15.15
CA ALA A 33 3.22 40.79 13.96
C ALA A 33 3.63 39.34 14.20
N ALA A 34 4.20 39.02 15.36
CA ALA A 34 4.56 37.65 15.76
C ALA A 34 3.31 36.76 15.85
N VAL A 35 2.26 37.20 16.55
CA VAL A 35 0.98 36.48 16.64
C VAL A 35 0.38 36.23 15.26
N LYS A 36 0.33 37.27 14.40
CA LYS A 36 -0.15 37.11 13.01
C LYS A 36 0.68 36.10 12.22
N LYS A 37 2.00 36.07 12.40
CA LYS A 37 2.88 35.08 11.75
C LYS A 37 2.55 33.67 12.23
N THR A 38 2.42 33.46 13.53
CA THR A 38 2.06 32.15 14.12
C THR A 38 0.71 31.66 13.62
N VAL A 39 -0.31 32.52 13.62
CA VAL A 39 -1.66 32.17 13.10
C VAL A 39 -1.61 31.83 11.61
N LYS A 40 -0.82 32.56 10.81
CA LYS A 40 -0.64 32.24 9.38
C LYS A 40 0.03 30.90 9.17
N LEU A 41 1.05 30.56 9.96
CA LEU A 41 1.74 29.27 9.89
C LEU A 41 0.78 28.14 10.27
N TYR A 42 0.09 28.25 11.40
CA TYR A 42 -0.91 27.28 11.84
C TYR A 42 -1.99 27.03 10.77
N ASN A 43 -2.55 28.12 10.21
CA ASN A 43 -3.56 28.00 9.15
C ASN A 43 -3.02 27.33 7.88
N ARG A 44 -1.76 27.56 7.53
CA ARG A 44 -1.11 26.90 6.39
C ARG A 44 -0.97 25.40 6.65
N ASP A 45 -0.53 25.04 7.84
CA ASP A 45 -0.31 23.65 8.22
C ASP A 45 -1.65 22.89 8.28
N MET A 46 -2.70 23.50 8.83
CA MET A 46 -4.07 22.96 8.81
C MET A 46 -4.62 22.79 7.39
N ARG A 47 -4.39 23.75 6.49
CA ARG A 47 -4.80 23.61 5.07
C ARG A 47 -4.07 22.46 4.39
N THR A 48 -2.78 22.30 4.69
CA THR A 48 -1.94 21.24 4.13
C THR A 48 -2.41 19.87 4.63
N TYR A 49 -2.68 19.75 5.93
CA TYR A 49 -3.26 18.57 6.55
C TYR A 49 -4.63 18.22 5.91
N ASN A 50 -5.55 19.19 5.83
CA ASN A 50 -6.87 18.98 5.23
C ASN A 50 -6.80 18.64 3.73
N ALA A 51 -5.80 19.12 3.00
CA ALA A 51 -5.58 18.74 1.60
C ALA A 51 -5.10 17.28 1.49
N LYS A 52 -4.15 16.87 2.33
CA LYS A 52 -3.68 15.48 2.40
C LYS A 52 -4.81 14.52 2.81
N ALA A 53 -5.58 14.87 3.83
CA ALA A 53 -6.73 14.08 4.27
C ALA A 53 -7.78 13.92 3.16
N ARG A 54 -8.12 14.98 2.43
CA ARG A 54 -9.05 14.90 1.29
C ARG A 54 -8.51 14.04 0.15
N ALA A 55 -7.22 14.16 -0.17
CA ALA A 55 -6.60 13.33 -1.21
C ALA A 55 -6.58 11.85 -0.83
N HIS A 56 -6.30 11.54 0.44
CA HIS A 56 -6.37 10.18 0.97
C HIS A 56 -7.81 9.64 0.94
N ASN A 57 -8.79 10.39 1.45
CA ASN A 57 -10.21 9.97 1.41
C ASN A 57 -10.69 9.73 -0.03
N ALA A 58 -10.33 10.61 -0.97
CA ALA A 58 -10.66 10.43 -2.37
C ALA A 58 -10.04 9.15 -2.96
N ARG A 59 -8.80 8.81 -2.57
CA ARG A 59 -8.14 7.58 -2.97
C ARG A 59 -8.86 6.35 -2.41
N VAL A 60 -9.16 6.33 -1.11
CA VAL A 60 -9.88 5.24 -0.46
C VAL A 60 -11.26 5.03 -1.10
N GLU A 61 -12.00 6.10 -1.35
CA GLU A 61 -13.31 6.02 -2.02
C GLU A 61 -13.20 5.54 -3.47
N ASN A 62 -12.17 5.97 -4.21
CA ASN A 62 -11.90 5.44 -5.55
C ASN A 62 -11.59 3.94 -5.52
N GLN A 63 -10.75 3.50 -4.58
CA GLN A 63 -10.37 2.09 -4.43
C GLN A 63 -11.58 1.23 -4.05
N ARG A 64 -12.40 1.66 -3.09
CA ARG A 64 -13.65 0.98 -2.72
C ARG A 64 -14.62 0.90 -3.89
N ARG A 65 -14.81 2.00 -4.62
CA ARG A 65 -15.67 2.02 -5.82
C ARG A 65 -15.17 1.02 -6.86
N ARG A 66 -13.86 1.00 -7.14
CA ARG A 66 -13.26 0.05 -8.07
C ARG A 66 -13.48 -1.39 -7.63
N LEU A 67 -13.20 -1.73 -6.37
CA LEU A 67 -13.44 -3.07 -5.83
C LEU A 67 -14.92 -3.47 -5.99
N ASN A 68 -15.84 -2.60 -5.58
CA ASN A 68 -17.28 -2.88 -5.69
C ASN A 68 -17.71 -3.09 -7.14
N GLN A 69 -17.18 -2.31 -8.08
CA GLN A 69 -17.44 -2.49 -9.52
C GLN A 69 -16.94 -3.85 -10.00
N GLU A 70 -15.71 -4.24 -9.65
CA GLU A 70 -15.16 -5.53 -10.07
C GLU A 70 -15.91 -6.72 -9.47
N ILE A 71 -16.33 -6.62 -8.21
CA ILE A 71 -17.17 -7.65 -7.55
C ILE A 71 -18.57 -7.70 -8.18
N GLN A 72 -19.18 -6.56 -8.51
CA GLN A 72 -20.47 -6.54 -9.21
C GLN A 72 -20.36 -7.21 -10.58
N ARG A 73 -19.30 -6.90 -11.35
CA ARG A 73 -19.03 -7.58 -12.64
C ARG A 73 -18.85 -9.08 -12.46
N LEU A 74 -18.06 -9.49 -11.46
CA LEU A 74 -17.82 -10.89 -11.15
C LEU A 74 -19.12 -11.64 -10.79
N ASN A 75 -20.00 -11.02 -10.01
CA ASN A 75 -21.27 -11.60 -9.59
C ASN A 75 -22.34 -11.57 -10.69
N SER A 76 -22.25 -10.65 -11.65
CA SER A 76 -23.17 -10.59 -12.79
C SER A 76 -22.98 -11.74 -13.79
N ARG A 77 -21.84 -12.45 -13.69
CA ARG A 77 -21.48 -13.55 -14.58
C ARG A 77 -21.94 -14.89 -14.00
N PRO A 78 -22.35 -15.86 -14.84
CA PRO A 78 -22.67 -17.21 -14.41
C PRO A 78 -21.52 -17.83 -13.61
N ALA A 79 -21.85 -18.71 -12.66
CA ALA A 79 -20.84 -19.46 -11.92
C ALA A 79 -19.99 -20.28 -12.90
N ALA A 80 -18.76 -19.83 -13.14
CA ALA A 80 -17.81 -20.53 -14.00
C ALA A 80 -17.37 -21.82 -13.32
N THR A 81 -17.19 -22.87 -14.11
CA THR A 81 -16.62 -24.15 -13.66
C THR A 81 -15.08 -24.11 -13.61
N THR A 82 -14.47 -22.99 -14.01
CA THR A 82 -13.03 -22.74 -14.07
C THR A 82 -12.62 -21.71 -13.03
N PHE A 83 -11.37 -21.78 -12.54
CA PHE A 83 -10.86 -20.89 -11.50
C PHE A 83 -11.70 -20.90 -10.20
N VAL A 84 -12.36 -22.02 -9.86
CA VAL A 84 -13.28 -22.10 -8.72
C VAL A 84 -12.56 -21.86 -7.39
N THR A 85 -11.39 -22.47 -7.21
CA THR A 85 -10.56 -22.30 -6.01
C THR A 85 -10.11 -20.85 -5.89
N TYR A 86 -9.57 -20.28 -6.99
CA TYR A 86 -9.15 -18.89 -7.00
C TYR A 86 -10.32 -17.92 -6.78
N ARG A 87 -11.51 -18.19 -7.34
CA ARG A 87 -12.73 -17.39 -7.07
C ARG A 87 -13.05 -17.34 -5.59
N SER A 88 -13.04 -18.48 -4.91
CA SER A 88 -13.26 -18.52 -3.46
C SER A 88 -12.21 -17.69 -2.70
N SER A 89 -10.94 -17.72 -3.12
CA SER A 89 -9.91 -16.87 -2.51
C SER A 89 -10.08 -15.39 -2.83
N VAL A 90 -10.62 -15.00 -3.99
CA VAL A 90 -10.97 -13.61 -4.32
C VAL A 90 -12.08 -13.11 -3.40
N GLU A 91 -13.15 -13.89 -3.23
CA GLU A 91 -14.29 -13.55 -2.38
C GLU A 91 -13.85 -13.44 -0.90
N THR A 92 -13.01 -14.37 -0.43
CA THR A 92 -12.45 -14.34 0.93
C THR A 92 -11.60 -13.09 1.17
N LEU A 93 -10.72 -12.73 0.22
CA LEU A 93 -9.91 -11.52 0.34
C LEU A 93 -10.76 -10.24 0.36
N ALA A 94 -11.78 -10.15 -0.51
CA ALA A 94 -12.68 -9.00 -0.52
C ALA A 94 -13.45 -8.85 0.80
N GLN A 95 -13.90 -9.97 1.38
CA GLN A 95 -14.55 -9.99 2.69
C GLN A 95 -13.58 -9.60 3.82
N ALA A 96 -12.35 -10.13 3.80
CA ALA A 96 -11.32 -9.80 4.79
C ALA A 96 -10.97 -8.31 4.76
N TYR A 97 -10.84 -7.72 3.57
CA TYR A 97 -10.66 -6.27 3.41
C TYR A 97 -11.84 -5.49 3.98
N ALA A 98 -13.09 -5.84 3.60
CA ALA A 98 -14.28 -5.15 4.09
C ALA A 98 -14.41 -5.22 5.62
N ALA A 99 -14.15 -6.39 6.21
CA ALA A 99 -14.14 -6.59 7.66
C ALA A 99 -13.04 -5.77 8.34
N THR A 100 -11.84 -5.74 7.75
CA THR A 100 -10.70 -4.96 8.27
C THR A 100 -11.00 -3.47 8.23
N GLU A 101 -11.45 -2.96 7.09
CA GLU A 101 -11.80 -1.56 6.90
C GLU A 101 -12.91 -1.12 7.86
N ALA A 102 -13.93 -1.97 8.07
CA ALA A 102 -14.96 -1.72 9.09
C ALA A 102 -14.38 -1.69 10.51
N SER A 103 -13.46 -2.61 10.84
CA SER A 103 -12.85 -2.72 12.17
C SER A 103 -11.92 -1.57 12.55
N VAL A 104 -11.31 -0.91 11.55
CA VAL A 104 -10.40 0.24 11.74
C VAL A 104 -11.10 1.58 11.51
N SER A 105 -12.34 1.56 11.00
CA SER A 105 -13.12 2.78 10.76
C SER A 105 -13.32 3.58 12.05
N GLY A 106 -13.02 4.87 12.01
CA GLY A 106 -13.13 5.76 13.17
C GLY A 106 -12.07 5.55 14.26
N ARG A 107 -11.12 4.64 14.06
CA ARG A 107 -9.99 4.41 14.98
C ARG A 107 -8.71 5.01 14.40
N THR A 108 -7.82 5.45 15.28
CA THR A 108 -6.46 5.84 14.90
C THR A 108 -5.60 4.57 14.82
N ILE A 109 -5.15 4.24 13.62
CA ILE A 109 -4.15 3.19 13.37
C ILE A 109 -2.83 3.83 12.94
N SER A 110 -1.73 3.08 13.02
CA SER A 110 -0.43 3.55 12.54
C SER A 110 -0.46 3.87 11.05
N SER A 111 0.42 4.76 10.59
CA SER A 111 0.52 5.09 9.16
C SER A 111 0.88 3.87 8.31
N ALA A 112 1.72 2.98 8.83
CA ALA A 112 2.07 1.72 8.20
C ALA A 112 0.86 0.77 8.12
N GLY A 113 0.04 0.70 9.19
CA GLY A 113 -1.21 -0.04 9.18
C GLY A 113 -2.19 0.49 8.12
N ARG A 114 -2.37 1.81 8.03
CA ARG A 114 -3.23 2.43 7.00
C ARG A 114 -2.73 2.14 5.59
N GLU A 115 -1.43 2.20 5.36
CA GLU A 115 -0.84 1.85 4.05
C GLU A 115 -1.17 0.41 3.65
N LEU A 116 -1.03 -0.55 4.56
CA LEU A 116 -1.35 -1.95 4.27
C LEU A 116 -2.84 -2.16 4.00
N VAL A 117 -3.72 -1.46 4.71
CA VAL A 117 -5.17 -1.53 4.45
C VAL A 117 -5.52 -0.93 3.08
N ASP A 118 -4.94 0.22 2.72
CA ASP A 118 -5.13 0.83 1.39
C ASP A 118 -4.67 -0.11 0.27
N ARG A 119 -3.48 -0.71 0.43
CA ARG A 119 -2.96 -1.71 -0.53
C ARG A 119 -3.83 -2.95 -0.56
N GLY A 120 -4.36 -3.41 0.57
CA GLY A 120 -5.28 -4.55 0.62
C GLY A 120 -6.55 -4.33 -0.21
N SER A 121 -7.04 -3.09 -0.29
CA SER A 121 -8.11 -2.74 -1.23
C SER A 121 -7.69 -2.90 -2.69
N GLU A 122 -6.44 -2.53 -3.02
CA GLU A 122 -5.89 -2.67 -4.37
C GLU A 122 -5.68 -4.14 -4.73
N GLU A 123 -5.16 -4.95 -3.79
CA GLU A 123 -5.02 -6.39 -3.95
C GLU A 123 -6.37 -7.08 -4.20
N ALA A 124 -7.39 -6.75 -3.40
CA ALA A 124 -8.73 -7.29 -3.58
C ALA A 124 -9.31 -6.91 -4.95
N ALA A 125 -9.15 -5.65 -5.37
CA ALA A 125 -9.64 -5.16 -6.65
C ALA A 125 -8.89 -5.81 -7.84
N ASN A 126 -7.56 -5.92 -7.74
CA ASN A 126 -6.74 -6.56 -8.76
C ASN A 126 -7.01 -8.06 -8.86
N SER A 127 -7.35 -8.71 -7.75
CA SER A 127 -7.73 -10.13 -7.73
C SER A 127 -9.06 -10.37 -8.45
N ALA A 128 -10.06 -9.53 -8.17
CA ALA A 128 -11.35 -9.56 -8.88
C ALA A 128 -11.21 -9.20 -10.36
N TYR A 129 -10.42 -8.17 -10.67
CA TYR A 129 -10.11 -7.77 -12.05
C TYR A 129 -9.45 -8.91 -12.84
N LEU A 130 -8.45 -9.59 -12.26
CA LEU A 130 -7.83 -10.76 -12.88
C LEU A 130 -8.85 -11.85 -13.19
N LEU A 131 -9.73 -12.18 -12.24
CA LEU A 131 -10.73 -13.21 -12.43
C LEU A 131 -11.76 -12.82 -13.51
N ASN A 132 -12.18 -11.56 -13.55
CA ASN A 132 -13.00 -11.02 -14.62
C ASN A 132 -12.30 -11.18 -15.98
N ALA A 133 -11.02 -10.81 -16.07
CA ALA A 133 -10.23 -10.96 -17.29
C ALA A 133 -10.08 -12.43 -17.74
N MET A 134 -9.88 -13.35 -16.79
CA MET A 134 -9.84 -14.78 -17.08
C MET A 134 -11.16 -15.33 -17.60
N HIS A 135 -12.28 -14.73 -17.20
CA HIS A 135 -13.61 -15.01 -17.77
C HIS A 135 -13.88 -14.24 -19.07
N GLY A 136 -12.90 -13.57 -19.66
CA GLY A 136 -13.04 -12.83 -20.92
C GLY A 136 -13.62 -11.42 -20.77
N ASP A 137 -13.60 -10.84 -19.56
CA ASP A 137 -13.80 -9.40 -19.39
C ASP A 137 -12.58 -8.60 -19.85
N GLY A 138 -12.81 -7.38 -20.34
CA GLY A 138 -11.74 -6.45 -20.69
C GLY A 138 -11.95 -5.80 -22.04
N ALA A 139 -11.04 -4.87 -22.35
CA ALA A 139 -11.07 -4.05 -23.54
C ALA A 139 -9.75 -4.29 -24.30
N PRO A 140 -9.71 -5.24 -25.26
CA PRO A 140 -8.50 -5.54 -26.04
C PRO A 140 -7.91 -4.32 -26.77
N GLU A 141 -8.72 -3.28 -27.02
CA GLU A 141 -8.30 -2.00 -27.57
C GLU A 141 -7.39 -1.18 -26.63
N ASP A 142 -7.51 -1.39 -25.32
CA ASP A 142 -6.72 -0.73 -24.28
C ASP A 142 -5.52 -1.57 -23.84
N ASP A 143 -5.34 -2.76 -24.43
CA ASP A 143 -4.27 -3.67 -24.05
C ASP A 143 -2.88 -3.10 -24.38
N PRO A 144 -1.87 -3.36 -23.53
CA PRO A 144 -0.50 -3.01 -23.87
C PRO A 144 -0.02 -3.83 -25.07
N THR A 145 0.95 -3.31 -25.80
CA THR A 145 1.68 -4.14 -26.77
C THR A 145 2.42 -5.27 -26.06
N GLU A 146 2.73 -6.36 -26.78
CA GLU A 146 3.52 -7.49 -26.25
C GLU A 146 4.86 -7.03 -25.64
N ASN A 147 5.50 -6.01 -26.23
CA ASN A 147 6.74 -5.42 -25.68
C ASN A 147 6.50 -4.65 -24.38
N GLN A 148 5.40 -3.92 -24.27
CA GLN A 148 5.03 -3.22 -23.03
C GLN A 148 4.67 -4.23 -21.93
N LEU A 149 3.96 -5.31 -22.28
CA LEU A 149 3.61 -6.41 -21.36
C LEU A 149 4.84 -7.10 -20.76
N ARG A 150 5.96 -7.16 -21.49
CA ARG A 150 7.25 -7.68 -20.98
C ARG A 150 8.20 -6.59 -20.47
N GLY A 151 7.77 -5.34 -20.55
CA GLY A 151 8.56 -4.19 -20.17
C GLY A 151 8.96 -4.26 -18.69
N PRO A 152 10.15 -3.78 -18.33
CA PRO A 152 10.71 -3.99 -17.01
C PRO A 152 9.91 -3.21 -15.96
N SER A 153 9.74 -3.81 -14.77
CA SER A 153 9.03 -3.19 -13.62
C SER A 153 9.61 -3.67 -12.30
N MET A 154 9.14 -3.08 -11.18
CA MET A 154 9.48 -3.48 -9.81
C MET A 154 10.99 -3.51 -9.47
N GLN A 155 11.85 -2.90 -10.30
CA GLN A 155 13.31 -3.04 -10.12
C GLN A 155 13.76 -2.43 -8.80
N THR A 156 13.19 -1.29 -8.42
CA THR A 156 13.58 -0.56 -7.21
C THR A 156 13.22 -1.36 -5.96
N GLU A 157 12.02 -1.93 -5.94
CA GLU A 157 11.46 -2.74 -4.88
C GLU A 157 12.27 -4.03 -4.70
N LEU A 158 12.56 -4.73 -5.81
CA LEU A 158 13.23 -6.03 -5.78
C LEU A 158 14.74 -5.91 -5.52
N LEU A 159 15.40 -4.85 -6.00
CA LEU A 159 16.83 -4.63 -5.78
C LEU A 159 17.18 -4.53 -4.28
N ARG A 160 16.22 -4.16 -3.42
CA ARG A 160 16.38 -4.15 -1.96
C ARG A 160 16.68 -5.52 -1.37
N PHE A 161 16.26 -6.58 -2.05
CA PHE A 161 16.48 -7.98 -1.65
C PHE A 161 17.64 -8.63 -2.43
N GLY A 162 18.24 -7.90 -3.37
CA GLY A 162 19.39 -8.33 -4.16
C GLY A 162 19.11 -8.41 -5.66
N PRO A 163 20.16 -8.37 -6.49
CA PRO A 163 20.04 -8.37 -7.95
C PRO A 163 19.42 -9.67 -8.50
N ASP A 164 19.61 -10.80 -7.82
CA ASP A 164 19.03 -12.10 -8.21
C ASP A 164 17.50 -12.06 -8.31
N LEU A 165 16.80 -11.31 -7.43
CA LEU A 165 15.35 -11.16 -7.56
C LEU A 165 14.94 -10.29 -8.74
N VAL A 166 15.76 -9.31 -9.12
CA VAL A 166 15.53 -8.49 -10.33
C VAL A 166 15.67 -9.36 -11.58
N ASP A 167 16.67 -10.24 -11.62
CA ASP A 167 16.90 -11.15 -12.74
C ASP A 167 15.76 -12.18 -12.86
N ARG A 168 15.35 -12.79 -11.75
CA ARG A 168 14.19 -13.71 -11.72
C ARG A 168 12.90 -13.05 -12.19
N TRP A 169 12.63 -11.82 -11.73
CA TRP A 169 11.45 -11.07 -12.16
C TRP A 169 11.51 -10.69 -13.64
N THR A 170 12.69 -10.32 -14.15
CA THR A 170 12.92 -10.06 -15.57
C THR A 170 12.63 -11.31 -16.41
N GLY A 171 13.09 -12.48 -15.96
CA GLY A 171 12.76 -13.77 -16.58
C GLY A 171 11.27 -14.09 -16.54
N ALA A 172 10.59 -13.78 -15.42
CA ALA A 172 9.14 -13.92 -15.30
C ALA A 172 8.43 -13.06 -16.36
N LEU A 173 8.72 -11.76 -16.43
CA LEU A 173 8.15 -10.84 -17.40
C LEU A 173 8.40 -11.29 -18.84
N PHE A 174 9.60 -11.78 -19.15
CA PHE A 174 9.94 -12.28 -20.49
C PHE A 174 9.03 -13.44 -20.93
N SER A 175 8.55 -14.27 -20.00
CA SER A 175 7.69 -15.41 -20.29
C SER A 175 6.26 -15.03 -20.71
N LEU A 176 5.81 -13.80 -20.43
CA LEU A 176 4.46 -13.30 -20.73
C LEU A 176 4.27 -13.12 -22.24
N SER A 177 3.81 -14.18 -22.91
CA SER A 177 3.59 -14.21 -24.35
C SER A 177 2.27 -14.88 -24.70
N PRO A 178 1.38 -14.22 -25.47
CA PRO A 178 0.17 -14.87 -25.97
C PRO A 178 0.50 -16.00 -26.97
N ARG A 179 1.74 -16.03 -27.50
CA ARG A 179 2.21 -17.09 -28.41
C ARG A 179 2.70 -18.32 -27.64
N ASN A 180 3.06 -18.15 -26.37
CA ASN A 180 3.50 -19.23 -25.50
C ASN A 180 2.28 -19.80 -24.73
N PRO A 181 1.84 -21.04 -25.01
CA PRO A 181 0.74 -21.66 -24.26
C PRO A 181 1.08 -21.88 -22.78
N ASP A 182 2.35 -21.80 -22.40
CA ASP A 182 2.82 -21.98 -21.02
C ASP A 182 3.23 -20.67 -20.32
N ALA A 183 2.88 -19.52 -20.90
CA ALA A 183 3.28 -18.20 -20.40
C ALA A 183 2.91 -18.00 -18.93
N ALA A 184 1.66 -18.29 -18.58
CA ALA A 184 1.15 -18.04 -17.23
C ALA A 184 1.82 -18.94 -16.18
N ARG A 185 2.09 -20.22 -16.50
CA ARG A 185 2.80 -21.15 -15.60
C ARG A 185 4.24 -20.73 -15.37
N HIS A 186 4.97 -20.42 -16.44
CA HIS A 186 6.35 -19.94 -16.33
C HIS A 186 6.42 -18.64 -15.52
N PHE A 187 5.51 -17.70 -15.80
CA PHE A 187 5.41 -16.46 -15.04
C PHE A 187 5.12 -16.71 -13.56
N CYS A 188 4.11 -17.52 -13.24
CA CYS A 188 3.71 -17.80 -11.85
C CYS A 188 4.77 -18.58 -11.07
N THR A 189 5.51 -19.48 -11.73
CA THR A 189 6.62 -20.21 -11.11
C THR A 189 7.70 -19.24 -10.64
N SER A 190 8.21 -18.40 -11.54
CA SER A 190 9.23 -17.41 -11.20
C SER A 190 8.74 -16.35 -10.20
N ALA A 191 7.49 -15.87 -10.38
CA ALA A 191 6.89 -14.90 -9.46
C ALA A 191 6.74 -15.46 -8.04
N ARG A 192 6.37 -16.74 -7.91
CA ARG A 192 6.27 -17.42 -6.60
C ARG A 192 7.61 -17.43 -5.88
N GLU A 193 8.68 -17.76 -6.58
CA GLU A 193 10.03 -17.74 -6.00
C GLU A 193 10.44 -16.34 -5.53
N VAL A 194 10.08 -15.30 -6.30
CA VAL A 194 10.32 -13.90 -5.91
C VAL A 194 9.60 -13.57 -4.60
N LEU A 195 8.29 -13.84 -4.49
CA LEU A 195 7.53 -13.50 -3.28
C LEU A 195 8.01 -14.26 -2.04
N ILE A 196 8.33 -15.55 -2.20
CA ILE A 196 8.88 -16.37 -1.10
C ILE A 196 10.22 -15.79 -0.62
N ALA A 197 11.13 -15.50 -1.55
CA ALA A 197 12.45 -14.97 -1.21
C ALA A 197 12.39 -13.59 -0.53
N MET A 198 11.44 -12.73 -0.92
CA MET A 198 11.22 -11.44 -0.24
C MET A 198 10.86 -11.63 1.24
N ILE A 199 9.90 -12.52 1.52
CA ILE A 199 9.43 -12.78 2.90
C ILE A 199 10.52 -13.48 3.71
N ASP A 200 11.17 -14.50 3.15
CA ASP A 200 12.22 -15.24 3.84
C ASP A 200 13.44 -14.37 4.15
N GLY A 201 13.78 -13.44 3.25
CA GLY A 201 14.83 -12.45 3.47
C GLY A 201 14.48 -11.43 4.55
N ALA A 202 13.22 -10.97 4.60
CA ALA A 202 12.77 -9.98 5.59
C ALA A 202 12.46 -10.58 6.98
N ALA A 203 12.05 -11.84 7.02
CA ALA A 203 11.72 -12.60 8.21
C ALA A 203 12.44 -13.97 8.24
N PRO A 204 13.78 -13.98 8.44
CA PRO A 204 14.54 -15.22 8.57
C PRO A 204 14.05 -16.06 9.74
N ASP A 205 14.01 -17.39 9.57
CA ASP A 205 13.46 -18.32 10.57
C ASP A 205 14.06 -18.14 11.97
N SER A 206 15.38 -17.92 12.02
CA SER A 206 16.10 -17.68 13.27
C SER A 206 15.62 -16.42 14.00
N ARG A 207 15.38 -15.33 13.25
CA ARG A 207 14.91 -14.05 13.81
C ARG A 207 13.47 -14.13 14.30
N VAL A 208 12.62 -14.85 13.55
CA VAL A 208 11.23 -15.08 13.95
C VAL A 208 11.16 -15.93 15.21
N ALA A 209 11.93 -17.01 15.27
CA ALA A 209 12.00 -17.88 16.45
C ALA A 209 12.65 -17.20 17.67
N GLU A 210 13.63 -16.31 17.46
CA GLU A 210 14.24 -15.51 18.53
C GLU A 210 13.23 -14.52 19.13
N ALA A 211 12.46 -13.84 18.26
CA ALA A 211 11.47 -12.85 18.69
C ALA A 211 10.22 -13.49 19.33
N ASP A 212 9.87 -14.70 18.91
CA ASP A 212 8.72 -15.46 19.44
C ASP A 212 9.05 -16.96 19.45
N PRO A 213 9.65 -17.47 20.55
CA PRO A 213 10.01 -18.88 20.68
C PRO A 213 8.80 -19.83 20.58
N SER A 214 7.62 -19.33 20.93
CA SER A 214 6.33 -20.03 20.89
C SER A 214 5.59 -19.92 19.55
N CYS A 215 6.19 -19.29 18.54
CA CYS A 215 5.53 -19.11 17.25
C CYS A 215 5.11 -20.44 16.61
N SER A 216 4.03 -20.40 15.83
CA SER A 216 3.58 -21.56 15.09
C SER A 216 4.66 -22.03 14.10
N ARG A 217 4.90 -23.33 14.06
CA ARG A 217 5.88 -23.98 13.18
C ARG A 217 5.19 -24.98 12.25
N THR A 218 5.80 -25.19 11.11
CA THR A 218 5.46 -26.28 10.20
C THR A 218 5.92 -27.63 10.78
N ASP A 219 5.51 -28.74 10.16
CA ASP A 219 5.97 -30.09 10.53
C ASP A 219 7.49 -30.27 10.44
N ARG A 220 8.18 -29.41 9.69
CA ARG A 220 9.65 -29.38 9.56
C ARG A 220 10.33 -28.51 10.64
N GLY A 221 9.57 -27.97 11.58
CA GLY A 221 10.08 -27.16 12.69
C GLY A 221 10.43 -25.71 12.35
N VAL A 222 10.19 -25.26 11.12
CA VAL A 222 10.41 -23.85 10.72
C VAL A 222 9.17 -22.99 10.96
N PRO A 223 9.29 -21.68 11.30
CA PRO A 223 8.16 -20.79 11.49
C PRO A 223 7.20 -20.79 10.29
N THR A 224 5.90 -20.77 10.54
CA THR A 224 4.90 -20.69 9.48
C THR A 224 4.92 -19.32 8.80
N ARG A 225 4.39 -19.21 7.58
CA ARG A 225 4.19 -17.90 6.92
C ARG A 225 3.43 -16.92 7.82
N ARG A 226 2.38 -17.38 8.50
CA ARG A 226 1.62 -16.58 9.48
C ARG A 226 2.49 -16.05 10.62
N ALA A 227 3.41 -16.87 11.15
CA ALA A 227 4.38 -16.42 12.14
C ALA A 227 5.32 -15.35 11.56
N LYS A 228 5.77 -15.50 10.31
CA LYS A 228 6.61 -14.50 9.62
C LYS A 228 5.86 -13.18 9.39
N VAL A 229 4.60 -13.23 8.96
CA VAL A 229 3.74 -12.05 8.80
C VAL A 229 3.54 -11.34 10.14
N GLY A 230 3.17 -12.06 11.19
CA GLY A 230 3.03 -11.48 12.53
C GLY A 230 4.33 -10.82 13.02
N TYR A 231 5.48 -11.45 12.77
CA TYR A 231 6.79 -10.86 13.05
C TYR A 231 7.03 -9.54 12.29
N LEU A 232 6.74 -9.49 10.99
CA LEU A 232 6.91 -8.27 10.18
C LEU A 232 5.97 -7.14 10.61
N LEU A 233 4.72 -7.45 10.94
CA LEU A 233 3.74 -6.48 11.42
C LEU A 233 4.15 -5.89 12.78
N ARG A 234 4.57 -6.73 13.73
CA ARG A 234 5.06 -6.27 15.03
C ARG A 234 6.27 -5.36 14.91
N ARG A 235 7.20 -5.63 13.97
CA ARG A 235 8.35 -4.74 13.69
C ARG A 235 7.93 -3.35 13.23
N LYS A 236 6.74 -3.21 12.64
CA LYS A 236 6.15 -1.93 12.22
C LYS A 236 5.26 -1.30 13.31
N GLY A 237 5.14 -1.91 14.48
CA GLY A 237 4.21 -1.49 15.52
C GLY A 237 2.75 -1.64 15.11
N ILE A 238 2.43 -2.67 14.34
CA ILE A 238 1.06 -3.03 13.94
C ILE A 238 0.67 -4.28 14.74
N ASP A 239 -0.29 -4.11 15.64
CA ASP A 239 -0.80 -5.17 16.52
C ASP A 239 -2.29 -5.47 16.25
N GLU A 240 -2.89 -4.79 15.27
CA GLU A 240 -4.28 -4.98 14.88
C GLU A 240 -4.48 -6.34 14.18
N LYS A 241 -5.16 -7.25 14.88
CA LYS A 241 -5.45 -8.60 14.36
C LYS A 241 -6.17 -8.60 13.00
N SER A 242 -7.06 -7.63 12.75
CA SER A 242 -7.73 -7.52 11.45
C SER A 242 -6.77 -7.19 10.31
N ILE A 243 -5.73 -6.38 10.56
CA ILE A 243 -4.69 -6.10 9.57
C ILE A 243 -3.83 -7.34 9.32
N GLU A 244 -3.48 -8.08 10.38
CA GLU A 244 -2.80 -9.37 10.24
C GLU A 244 -3.61 -10.36 9.40
N ASP A 245 -4.90 -10.48 9.66
CA ASP A 245 -5.80 -11.36 8.90
C ASP A 245 -5.90 -10.92 7.44
N LEU A 246 -6.01 -9.62 7.15
CA LEU A 246 -6.01 -9.10 5.78
C LEU A 246 -4.72 -9.48 5.02
N VAL A 247 -3.56 -9.26 5.64
CA VAL A 247 -2.26 -9.61 5.04
C VAL A 247 -2.18 -11.11 4.77
N GLU A 248 -2.60 -11.93 5.74
CA GLU A 248 -2.62 -13.39 5.57
C GLU A 248 -3.56 -13.85 4.45
N GLN A 249 -4.74 -13.24 4.33
CA GLN A 249 -5.67 -13.55 3.26
C GLN A 249 -5.18 -13.12 1.89
N ASP A 250 -4.47 -12.00 1.78
CA ASP A 250 -3.82 -11.61 0.53
C ASP A 250 -2.71 -12.61 0.14
N MET A 251 -1.89 -13.01 1.11
CA MET A 251 -0.87 -14.04 0.90
C MET A 251 -1.45 -15.40 0.49
N ASP A 252 -2.57 -15.81 1.09
CA ASP A 252 -3.28 -17.03 0.69
C ASP A 252 -3.90 -16.91 -0.70
N ASN A 253 -4.43 -15.73 -1.05
CA ASN A 253 -4.99 -15.45 -2.37
C ASN A 253 -3.93 -15.56 -3.47
N VAL A 254 -2.76 -14.92 -3.32
CA VAL A 254 -1.70 -14.97 -4.33
C VAL A 254 -1.05 -16.35 -4.44
N LEU A 255 -0.94 -17.11 -3.34
CA LEU A 255 -0.47 -18.49 -3.42
C LEU A 255 -1.49 -19.42 -4.08
N SER A 256 -2.78 -19.19 -3.84
CA SER A 256 -3.86 -19.92 -4.52
C SER A 256 -3.84 -19.65 -6.02
N LEU A 257 -3.59 -18.39 -6.42
CA LEU A 257 -3.35 -18.01 -7.82
C LEU A 257 -2.21 -18.82 -8.44
N PHE A 258 -1.06 -18.88 -7.78
CA PHE A 258 0.08 -19.63 -8.33
C PHE A 258 -0.19 -21.12 -8.46
N ARG A 259 -0.89 -21.73 -7.49
CA ARG A 259 -1.31 -23.14 -7.60
C ARG A 259 -2.21 -23.36 -8.79
N GLU A 260 -3.23 -22.52 -8.96
CA GLU A 260 -4.18 -22.60 -10.07
C GLU A 260 -3.49 -22.60 -11.45
N PHE A 261 -2.48 -21.75 -11.64
CA PHE A 261 -1.72 -21.69 -12.90
C PHE A 261 -0.62 -22.77 -13.03
N ASN A 262 -0.09 -23.29 -11.92
CA ASN A 262 0.97 -24.28 -11.95
C ASN A 262 0.47 -25.72 -12.05
N ASP A 263 -0.65 -26.06 -11.37
CA ASP A 263 -1.13 -27.44 -11.25
C ASP A 263 -1.59 -28.01 -12.61
N GLY A 264 -1.89 -27.17 -13.61
CA GLY A 264 -2.13 -27.58 -14.99
C GLY A 264 -3.33 -28.51 -15.20
N THR A 265 -4.07 -28.84 -14.14
CA THR A 265 -5.17 -29.80 -14.09
C THR A 265 -6.51 -29.21 -14.52
N HIS A 266 -6.64 -27.89 -14.61
CA HIS A 266 -7.88 -27.21 -14.98
C HIS A 266 -7.94 -26.84 -16.46
N GLY A 267 -7.68 -27.77 -17.39
CA GLY A 267 -8.04 -27.63 -18.83
C GLY A 267 -7.51 -26.39 -19.59
N HIS A 268 -6.79 -25.48 -18.95
CA HIS A 268 -6.28 -24.22 -19.49
C HIS A 268 -4.89 -24.41 -20.08
N ALA A 269 -4.67 -25.56 -20.72
CA ALA A 269 -3.63 -25.72 -21.73
C ALA A 269 -4.01 -24.83 -22.92
N GLY A 270 -3.93 -23.52 -22.73
CA GLY A 270 -4.55 -22.53 -23.57
C GLY A 270 -3.71 -21.27 -23.62
N LYS A 271 -3.61 -20.71 -24.83
CA LYS A 271 -3.00 -19.40 -25.03
C LYS A 271 -3.86 -18.35 -24.32
N PHE A 272 -3.26 -17.61 -23.41
CA PHE A 272 -3.90 -16.45 -22.78
C PHE A 272 -3.79 -15.23 -23.71
N THR A 273 -4.83 -14.40 -23.72
CA THR A 273 -4.82 -13.12 -24.43
C THR A 273 -3.87 -12.13 -23.75
N ILE A 274 -3.54 -11.04 -24.44
CA ILE A 274 -2.77 -9.95 -23.83
C ILE A 274 -3.52 -9.39 -22.62
N THR A 275 -4.83 -9.19 -22.72
CA THR A 275 -5.69 -8.77 -21.60
C THR A 275 -5.50 -9.64 -20.36
N GLN A 276 -5.56 -10.95 -20.53
CA GLN A 276 -5.44 -11.93 -19.44
C GLN A 276 -4.04 -11.92 -18.84
N LEU A 277 -3.00 -11.92 -19.67
CA LEU A 277 -1.60 -11.87 -19.21
C LEU A 277 -1.26 -10.54 -18.53
N ASN A 278 -1.82 -9.43 -19.02
CA ASN A 278 -1.65 -8.11 -18.42
C ASN A 278 -2.34 -8.04 -17.05
N ALA A 279 -3.58 -8.55 -16.94
CA ALA A 279 -4.25 -8.63 -15.65
C ALA A 279 -3.49 -9.50 -14.64
N LEU A 280 -2.91 -10.61 -15.11
CA LEU A 280 -2.07 -11.49 -14.28
C LEU A 280 -0.82 -10.74 -13.80
N ARG A 281 -0.15 -10.03 -14.71
CA ARG A 281 1.00 -9.18 -14.38
C ARG A 281 0.64 -8.13 -13.33
N ILE A 282 -0.44 -7.37 -13.53
CA ILE A 282 -0.90 -6.32 -12.60
C ILE A 282 -1.14 -6.91 -11.21
N ARG A 283 -1.83 -8.07 -11.14
CA ARG A 283 -2.11 -8.72 -9.86
C ARG A 283 -0.83 -9.11 -9.11
N VAL A 284 0.18 -9.65 -9.81
CA VAL A 284 1.43 -10.09 -9.20
C VAL A 284 2.36 -8.92 -8.87
N GLU A 285 2.42 -7.89 -9.71
CA GLU A 285 3.13 -6.64 -9.39
C GLU A 285 2.56 -5.96 -8.14
N SER A 286 1.23 -5.95 -8.01
CA SER A 286 0.54 -5.49 -6.81
C SER A 286 1.02 -6.26 -5.58
N ALA A 287 1.03 -7.60 -5.65
CA ALA A 287 1.52 -8.46 -4.55
C ALA A 287 2.99 -8.17 -4.18
N ILE A 288 3.86 -7.96 -5.17
CA ILE A 288 5.26 -7.55 -4.93
C ILE A 288 5.27 -6.22 -4.17
N GLY A 289 4.52 -5.23 -4.63
CA GLY A 289 4.41 -3.93 -3.97
C GLY A 289 3.86 -4.02 -2.54
N PHE A 290 2.87 -4.90 -2.31
CA PHE A 290 2.28 -5.17 -1.00
C PHE A 290 3.31 -5.80 -0.05
N ILE A 291 3.97 -6.88 -0.47
CA ILE A 291 4.99 -7.57 0.33
C ILE A 291 6.18 -6.65 0.58
N TYR A 292 6.59 -5.85 -0.40
CA TYR A 292 7.64 -4.85 -0.21
C TYR A 292 7.26 -3.87 0.90
N ALA A 293 6.05 -3.33 0.88
CA ALA A 293 5.56 -2.42 1.93
C ALA A 293 5.53 -3.10 3.31
N LEU A 294 5.12 -4.38 3.38
CA LEU A 294 5.14 -5.20 4.60
C LEU A 294 6.56 -5.43 5.12
N CYS A 295 7.55 -5.62 4.24
CA CYS A 295 8.92 -5.95 4.60
C CYS A 295 9.75 -4.72 5.04
N GLN A 296 9.32 -3.50 4.71
CA GLN A 296 10.04 -2.29 5.10
C GLN A 296 9.97 -2.06 6.62
N ALA A 297 11.08 -1.65 7.23
CA ALA A 297 11.11 -1.24 8.64
C ALA A 297 10.65 0.22 8.79
#